data_AF-A0A1H8BGS4-F1
#
_entry.id   AF-A0A1H8BGS4-F1
#
_cell.length_a   1.000
_cell.length_b   1.000
_cell.length_c   1.000
_cell.angle_alpha   90.00
_cell.angle_beta   90.00
_cell.angle_gamma   90.00
#
_symmetry.space_group_name_H-M   'P 1'
#
loop_
_entity.id
_entity.type
_entity.pdbx_description
1 polymer ?
#
loop_
_entity_poly.entity_id
_entity_poly.type
_entity_poly.pdbx_seq_one_letter_code
_entity_poly.pdbx_strand_id
1 'polypeptide(L)'
;MSLWRMLWTAEALFLVLLVGCGSLPRGARVEHLGQGKTVVHILRTADLPPVTVEKEEFRQAMRQLARGVRLTGTPRQTAEKAFQMAPQSGNYLYLPRDKKLVPLGPGEPLAGTLTKQDLELAERYRLWCQRVHSVYGDCLGGALVGGRYLDMQGRYVWALSLSKSPVLEEMKQALGETVEFRALIHAALWTLGSMLLILALNPVAPALVAAVGVGMILYVGYGTLRNLVTGWLELMEGVKGATTFEQIREAGERFGRIIGRESARALALLLVAAIGATAQQFAARVPTLPGSAQVAIQAEDTARISLTALGAVEEIALTAEGVSVTVAATAMTMGTRGGGGKGPCIETHHIATICNDKSTARGGPWTPRFRRIFARAGMTLDDPANRTPLPGHYGPHPERYHEAVHEALNSSTATCRSIMECRAMLKEALKELAKQIATPGTELNQLVVRQQPR
;
A
#
# COMPACT_ATOMS: atom_id res chain seq x y z
N MET A 1 -6.32 34.74 -51.97
CA MET A 1 -6.44 34.80 -50.49
C MET A 1 -5.04 34.87 -49.91
N SER A 2 -4.72 35.96 -49.20
CA SER A 2 -3.34 36.31 -48.79
C SER A 2 -2.73 35.25 -47.85
N LEU A 3 -1.48 34.87 -48.09
CA LEU A 3 -0.65 33.98 -47.24
C LEU A 3 -0.71 34.37 -45.75
N TRP A 4 -0.93 35.65 -45.47
CA TRP A 4 -1.03 36.20 -44.11
C TRP A 4 -2.23 35.64 -43.33
N ARG A 5 -3.35 35.36 -44.01
CA ARG A 5 -4.51 34.71 -43.36
C ARG A 5 -4.28 33.23 -43.08
N MET A 6 -3.50 32.54 -43.93
CA MET A 6 -3.13 31.13 -43.68
C MET A 6 -2.21 30.98 -42.47
N LEU A 7 -1.24 31.89 -42.33
CA LEU A 7 -0.34 31.94 -41.16
C LEU A 7 -1.11 32.22 -39.87
N TRP A 8 -2.07 33.16 -39.88
CA TRP A 8 -2.92 33.43 -38.71
C TRP A 8 -3.85 32.26 -38.35
N THR A 9 -4.42 31.57 -39.35
CA THR A 9 -5.22 30.36 -39.08
C THR A 9 -4.36 29.20 -38.58
N ALA A 10 -3.11 29.10 -39.03
CA ALA A 10 -2.17 28.07 -38.58
C ALA A 10 -1.70 28.33 -37.14
N GLU A 11 -1.39 29.57 -36.76
CA GLU A 11 -1.10 29.95 -35.36
C GLU A 11 -2.32 29.75 -34.44
N ALA A 12 -3.53 30.07 -34.91
CA ALA A 12 -4.75 29.82 -34.14
C ALA A 12 -5.03 28.31 -33.97
N LEU A 13 -4.78 27.49 -35.00
CA LEU A 13 -4.86 26.01 -34.90
C LEU A 13 -3.78 25.43 -33.99
N PHE A 14 -2.56 26.00 -33.99
CA PHE A 14 -1.48 25.59 -33.09
C PHE A 14 -1.76 25.98 -31.64
N LEU A 15 -2.36 27.16 -31.41
CA LEU A 15 -2.83 27.60 -30.09
C LEU A 15 -4.03 26.76 -29.61
N VAL A 16 -4.95 26.32 -30.48
CA VAL A 16 -6.03 25.40 -30.11
C VAL A 16 -5.50 24.00 -29.78
N LEU A 17 -4.43 23.54 -30.45
CA LEU A 17 -3.73 22.29 -30.12
C LEU A 17 -2.95 22.39 -28.80
N LEU A 18 -2.45 23.58 -28.42
CA LEU A 18 -1.77 23.82 -27.14
C LEU A 18 -2.74 24.17 -25.98
N VAL A 19 -3.94 24.69 -26.28
CA VAL A 19 -5.01 24.97 -25.31
C VAL A 19 -5.96 23.78 -25.14
N GLY A 20 -5.75 22.70 -25.90
CA GLY A 20 -6.28 21.37 -25.64
C GLY A 20 -5.66 20.68 -24.41
N CYS A 21 -5.25 21.42 -23.37
CA CYS A 21 -5.06 20.86 -22.03
C CYS A 21 -6.43 20.55 -21.43
N GLY A 22 -7.11 19.54 -21.98
CA GLY A 22 -8.04 18.76 -21.18
C GLY A 22 -7.25 18.29 -19.96
N SER A 23 -7.67 18.75 -18.77
CA SER A 23 -7.10 18.42 -17.47
C SER A 23 -6.45 17.03 -17.48
N LEU A 24 -5.12 16.95 -17.38
CA LEU A 24 -4.45 15.66 -17.19
C LEU A 24 -5.21 14.93 -16.06
N PRO A 25 -5.71 13.70 -16.28
CA PRO A 25 -6.49 13.01 -15.28
C PRO A 25 -5.64 12.91 -14.00
N ARG A 26 -6.09 13.56 -12.93
CA ARG A 26 -5.40 13.62 -11.63
C ARG A 26 -5.62 12.34 -10.80
N GLY A 27 -5.80 11.19 -11.45
CA GLY A 27 -6.18 9.94 -10.80
C GLY A 27 -5.81 8.74 -11.65
N ALA A 28 -6.06 7.54 -11.10
CA ALA A 28 -5.74 6.31 -11.80
C ALA A 28 -6.65 6.08 -13.01
N ARG A 29 -6.08 5.50 -14.06
CA ARG A 29 -6.84 4.98 -15.21
C ARG A 29 -7.20 3.52 -14.94
N VAL A 30 -8.47 3.19 -15.07
CA VAL A 30 -8.98 1.83 -14.82
C VAL A 30 -9.31 1.17 -16.15
N GLU A 31 -8.77 -0.01 -16.38
CA GLU A 31 -9.01 -0.82 -17.57
C GLU A 31 -9.56 -2.19 -17.17
N HIS A 32 -10.67 -2.60 -17.79
CA HIS A 32 -11.28 -3.90 -17.54
C HIS A 32 -10.73 -4.92 -18.55
N LEU A 33 -9.82 -5.78 -18.08
CA LEU A 33 -9.48 -7.02 -18.77
C LEU A 33 -10.67 -7.96 -18.56
N GLY A 34 -11.31 -8.47 -19.61
CA GLY A 34 -12.39 -9.46 -19.44
C GLY A 34 -12.00 -10.63 -18.51
N GLN A 35 -12.99 -11.42 -18.06
CA GLN A 35 -12.84 -12.51 -17.06
C GLN A 35 -12.76 -12.06 -15.58
N GLY A 36 -13.34 -10.89 -15.25
CA GLY A 36 -13.48 -10.47 -13.85
C GLY A 36 -12.21 -9.90 -13.22
N LYS A 37 -11.24 -9.47 -14.03
CA LYS A 37 -10.03 -8.75 -13.60
C LYS A 37 -10.11 -7.27 -13.98
N THR A 38 -9.34 -6.44 -13.31
CA THR A 38 -9.26 -5.00 -13.58
C THR A 38 -7.84 -4.53 -13.36
N VAL A 39 -7.32 -3.72 -14.27
CA VAL A 39 -6.00 -3.08 -14.15
C VAL A 39 -6.21 -1.63 -13.75
N VAL A 40 -5.54 -1.23 -12.70
CA VAL A 40 -5.55 0.15 -12.20
C VAL A 40 -4.16 0.75 -12.43
N HIS A 41 -4.10 1.75 -13.29
CA HIS A 41 -2.88 2.50 -13.59
C HIS A 41 -2.81 3.74 -12.70
N ILE A 42 -2.08 3.64 -11.58
CA ILE A 42 -1.79 4.77 -10.70
C ILE A 42 -0.69 5.61 -11.35
N LEU A 43 -1.04 6.81 -11.81
CA LEU A 43 -0.11 7.72 -12.48
C LEU A 43 0.92 8.28 -11.50
N ARG A 44 2.14 8.52 -11.97
CA ARG A 44 3.22 9.15 -11.17
C ARG A 44 2.84 10.54 -10.64
N THR A 45 1.96 11.25 -11.34
CA THR A 45 1.45 12.57 -10.96
C THR A 45 0.32 12.53 -9.94
N ALA A 46 -0.14 11.33 -9.54
CA ALA A 46 -1.11 11.20 -8.47
C ALA A 46 -0.50 11.72 -7.16
N ASP A 47 -1.14 12.72 -6.57
CA ASP A 47 -0.71 13.31 -5.30
C ASP A 47 -1.18 12.43 -4.14
N LEU A 48 -0.33 11.48 -3.75
CA LEU A 48 -0.52 10.60 -2.60
C LEU A 48 0.39 11.09 -1.47
N PRO A 49 -0.07 12.02 -0.61
CA PRO A 49 0.75 12.52 0.47
C PRO A 49 1.05 11.37 1.44
N PRO A 50 2.31 11.24 1.90
CA PRO A 50 2.67 10.22 2.85
C PRO A 50 1.87 10.40 4.14
N VAL A 51 1.50 9.27 4.74
CA VAL A 51 0.77 9.22 6.00
C VAL A 51 1.74 9.48 7.14
N THR A 52 1.48 10.55 7.89
CA THR A 52 2.19 10.82 9.13
C THR A 52 1.68 9.86 10.21
N VAL A 53 2.59 9.05 10.75
CA VAL A 53 2.30 8.18 11.89
C VAL A 53 2.96 8.78 13.13
N GLU A 54 2.15 9.15 14.10
CA GLU A 54 2.64 9.72 15.35
C GLU A 54 3.43 8.67 16.16
N LYS A 55 4.40 9.15 16.95
CA LYS A 55 5.33 8.27 17.66
C LYS A 55 4.63 7.28 18.60
N GLU A 56 3.61 7.73 19.33
CA GLU A 56 2.88 6.86 20.28
C GLU A 56 1.97 5.88 19.55
N GLU A 57 1.31 6.30 18.47
CA GLU A 57 0.53 5.41 17.60
C GLU A 57 1.41 4.31 17.00
N PHE A 58 2.60 4.70 16.52
CA PHE A 58 3.60 3.76 16.01
C PHE A 58 3.99 2.72 17.07
N ARG A 59 4.32 3.15 18.29
CA ARG A 59 4.70 2.25 19.39
C ARG A 59 3.59 1.26 19.73
N GLN A 60 2.34 1.72 19.83
CA GLN A 60 1.20 0.88 20.12
C GLN A 60 0.96 -0.15 19.00
N ALA A 61 0.91 0.30 17.75
CA ALA A 61 0.69 -0.55 16.59
C ALA A 61 1.82 -1.58 16.43
N MET A 62 3.07 -1.17 16.66
CA MET A 62 4.23 -2.07 16.61
C MET A 62 4.13 -3.21 17.62
N ARG A 63 3.74 -2.92 18.88
CA ARG A 63 3.50 -3.96 19.91
C ARG A 63 2.39 -4.92 19.51
N GLN A 64 1.30 -4.41 18.95
CA GLN A 64 0.19 -5.24 18.51
C GLN A 64 0.58 -6.15 17.34
N LEU A 65 1.26 -5.61 16.34
CA LEU A 65 1.74 -6.38 15.19
C LEU A 65 2.76 -7.45 15.61
N ALA A 66 3.74 -7.08 16.44
CA ALA A 66 4.79 -7.99 16.90
C ALA A 66 4.22 -9.25 17.57
N ARG A 67 3.13 -9.13 18.35
CA ARG A 67 2.43 -10.27 18.97
C ARG A 67 1.79 -11.22 17.94
N GLY A 68 1.45 -10.73 16.76
CA GLY A 68 0.85 -11.50 15.68
C GLY A 68 1.86 -12.14 14.72
N VAL A 69 3.15 -11.82 14.84
CA VAL A 69 4.19 -12.36 13.97
C VAL A 69 4.56 -13.78 14.42
N ARG A 70 4.63 -14.69 13.44
CA ARG A 70 5.10 -16.06 13.64
C ARG A 70 6.22 -16.34 12.64
N LEU A 71 7.42 -16.56 13.15
CA LEU A 71 8.57 -16.94 12.33
C LEU A 71 8.52 -18.45 12.08
N THR A 72 8.73 -18.87 10.84
CA THR A 72 8.79 -20.29 10.45
C THR A 72 10.23 -20.62 10.08
N GLY A 73 11.08 -20.80 11.08
CA GLY A 73 12.52 -21.03 10.91
C GLY A 73 13.34 -19.75 11.05
N THR A 74 14.42 -19.63 10.29
CA THR A 74 15.25 -18.42 10.30
C THR A 74 14.48 -17.22 9.73
N PRO A 75 14.87 -15.98 10.08
CA PRO A 75 14.40 -14.76 9.42
C PRO A 75 14.38 -14.85 7.89
N ARG A 76 15.46 -15.36 7.27
CA ARG A 76 15.52 -15.61 5.82
C ARG A 76 14.43 -16.57 5.35
N GLN A 77 14.34 -17.76 5.95
CA GLN A 77 13.37 -18.77 5.57
C GLN A 77 11.93 -18.27 5.71
N THR A 78 11.67 -17.45 6.73
CA THR A 78 10.36 -16.82 6.93
C THR A 78 10.00 -15.90 5.76
N ALA A 79 10.94 -15.06 5.29
CA ALA A 79 10.72 -14.19 4.14
C ALA A 79 10.60 -14.96 2.82
N GLU A 80 11.50 -15.92 2.58
CA GLU A 80 11.48 -16.77 1.38
C GLU A 80 10.15 -17.52 1.24
N LYS A 81 9.66 -18.11 2.34
CA LYS A 81 8.37 -18.80 2.36
C LYS A 81 7.20 -17.85 2.11
N ALA A 82 7.19 -16.68 2.76
CA ALA A 82 6.12 -15.69 2.59
C ALA A 82 6.00 -15.21 1.13
N PHE A 83 7.13 -14.99 0.46
CA PHE A 83 7.19 -14.55 -0.93
C PHE A 83 7.24 -15.69 -1.97
N GLN A 84 7.12 -16.95 -1.53
CA GLN A 84 7.19 -18.13 -2.40
C GLN A 84 8.48 -18.17 -3.25
N MET A 85 9.59 -17.70 -2.67
CA MET A 85 10.89 -17.79 -3.30
C MET A 85 11.42 -19.21 -3.15
N ALA A 86 11.88 -19.81 -4.25
CA ALA A 86 12.72 -20.99 -4.15
C ALA A 86 13.96 -20.66 -3.29
N PRO A 87 14.52 -21.60 -2.52
CA PRO A 87 15.77 -21.37 -1.80
C PRO A 87 16.85 -20.91 -2.77
N GLN A 88 17.18 -19.62 -2.74
CA GLN A 88 18.23 -19.02 -3.56
C GLN A 88 19.54 -19.11 -2.77
N SER A 89 19.99 -20.32 -2.41
CA SER A 89 21.34 -20.45 -1.85
C SER A 89 22.35 -20.33 -2.98
N GLY A 90 23.40 -19.51 -2.83
CA GLY A 90 24.51 -19.48 -3.80
C GLY A 90 25.01 -18.13 -4.31
N ASN A 91 26.09 -18.18 -5.09
CA ASN A 91 26.64 -17.01 -5.74
C ASN A 91 25.92 -16.74 -7.06
N TYR A 92 25.06 -15.73 -7.06
CA TYR A 92 24.32 -15.27 -8.23
C TYR A 92 24.84 -13.93 -8.71
N LEU A 93 24.99 -13.79 -10.03
CA LEU A 93 25.32 -12.52 -10.67
C LEU A 93 24.04 -11.79 -11.07
N TYR A 94 23.85 -10.57 -10.56
CA TYR A 94 22.84 -9.68 -11.12
C TYR A 94 23.34 -9.05 -12.41
N LEU A 95 22.56 -9.22 -13.49
CA LEU A 95 22.76 -8.57 -14.78
C LEU A 95 21.77 -7.41 -14.93
N PRO A 96 22.20 -6.14 -14.76
CA PRO A 96 21.29 -4.99 -14.72
C PRO A 96 20.49 -4.76 -16.01
N ARG A 97 21.10 -5.04 -17.17
CA ARG A 97 20.43 -4.90 -18.47
C ARG A 97 19.26 -5.88 -18.64
N ASP A 98 19.46 -7.10 -18.18
CA ASP A 98 18.53 -8.20 -18.38
C ASP A 98 17.62 -8.42 -17.17
N LYS A 99 17.80 -7.62 -16.10
CA LYS A 99 17.10 -7.72 -14.81
C LYS A 99 17.04 -9.14 -14.23
N LYS A 100 18.07 -9.94 -14.45
CA LYS A 100 18.10 -11.36 -14.07
C LYS A 100 19.26 -11.67 -13.13
N LEU A 101 19.02 -12.60 -12.22
CA LEU A 101 20.08 -13.30 -11.49
C LEU A 101 20.50 -14.51 -12.32
N VAL A 102 21.77 -14.58 -12.69
CA VAL A 102 22.36 -15.73 -13.37
C VAL A 102 23.23 -16.47 -12.37
N PRO A 103 23.04 -17.78 -12.16
CA PRO A 103 23.99 -18.56 -11.40
C PRO A 103 25.36 -18.46 -12.09
N LEU A 104 26.44 -18.28 -11.33
CA LEU A 104 27.77 -18.14 -11.90
C LEU A 104 28.33 -19.44 -12.56
N GLY A 105 27.53 -20.53 -12.65
CA GLY A 105 27.84 -21.75 -13.40
C GLY A 105 26.59 -22.62 -13.71
N PRO A 106 26.59 -23.45 -14.78
CA PRO A 106 25.47 -24.30 -15.15
C PRO A 106 25.45 -25.64 -14.39
N GLY A 107 24.32 -26.00 -13.77
CA GLY A 107 24.04 -27.36 -13.28
C GLY A 107 24.80 -27.87 -12.05
N GLU A 108 25.65 -27.08 -11.41
CA GLU A 108 26.42 -27.52 -10.23
C GLU A 108 25.74 -27.19 -8.88
N PRO A 109 25.76 -28.11 -7.89
CA PRO A 109 25.40 -27.77 -6.52
C PRO A 109 26.48 -26.91 -5.86
N LEU A 110 26.18 -25.61 -5.73
CA LEU A 110 26.49 -24.68 -4.63
C LEU A 110 27.69 -24.93 -3.71
N ALA A 111 28.85 -25.21 -4.29
CA ALA A 111 30.15 -24.88 -3.73
C ALA A 111 31.20 -25.06 -4.83
N GLY A 112 31.47 -24.00 -5.60
CA GLY A 112 32.86 -23.83 -6.02
C GLY A 112 33.75 -23.83 -4.76
N THR A 113 35.03 -24.18 -4.89
CA THR A 113 35.97 -24.08 -3.76
C THR A 113 35.90 -22.66 -3.17
N LEU A 114 35.43 -22.55 -1.93
CA LEU A 114 35.31 -21.26 -1.24
C LEU A 114 36.66 -20.54 -1.31
N THR A 115 36.66 -19.33 -1.87
CA THR A 115 37.90 -18.57 -1.96
C THR A 115 38.33 -18.15 -0.56
N LYS A 116 39.63 -17.84 -0.41
CA LYS A 116 40.14 -17.26 0.85
C LYS A 116 39.37 -15.99 1.22
N GLN A 117 39.01 -15.18 0.22
CA GLN A 117 38.24 -13.94 0.41
C GLN A 117 36.83 -14.21 0.94
N ASP A 118 36.15 -15.26 0.48
CA ASP A 118 34.80 -15.61 0.97
C ASP A 118 34.82 -16.02 2.45
N LEU A 119 35.84 -16.76 2.86
CA LEU A 119 36.04 -17.17 4.26
C LEU A 119 36.40 -15.98 5.15
N GLU A 120 37.30 -15.11 4.70
CA GLU A 120 37.68 -13.89 5.40
C GLU A 120 36.48 -12.94 5.58
N LEU A 121 35.62 -12.80 4.56
CA LEU A 121 34.42 -11.97 4.65
C LEU A 121 33.38 -12.56 5.62
N ALA A 122 33.18 -13.88 5.59
CA ALA A 122 32.31 -14.58 6.54
C ALA A 122 32.79 -14.39 7.99
N GLU A 123 34.11 -14.40 8.19
CA GLU A 123 34.70 -14.16 9.51
C GLU A 123 34.50 -12.72 9.99
N ARG A 124 34.70 -11.74 9.10
CA ARG A 124 34.38 -10.32 9.41
C ARG A 124 32.93 -10.14 9.83
N TYR A 125 32.00 -10.87 9.20
CA TYR A 125 30.60 -10.87 9.60
C TYR A 125 30.38 -11.47 10.99
N ARG A 126 31.00 -12.62 11.32
CA ARG A 126 30.89 -13.20 12.67
C ARG A 126 31.42 -12.26 13.75
N LEU A 127 32.55 -11.60 13.49
CA LEU A 127 33.13 -10.61 14.39
C LEU A 127 32.23 -9.38 14.55
N TRP A 128 31.55 -8.96 13.48
CA TRP A 128 30.54 -7.90 13.54
C TRP A 128 29.34 -8.33 14.40
N CYS A 129 28.82 -9.55 14.21
CA CYS A 129 27.76 -10.10 15.05
C CYS A 129 28.16 -10.16 16.54
N GLN A 130 29.40 -10.56 16.83
CA GLN A 130 29.92 -10.58 18.20
C GLN A 130 29.98 -9.17 18.79
N ARG A 131 30.40 -8.17 18.00
CA ARG A 131 30.49 -6.78 18.47
C ARG A 131 29.12 -6.15 18.72
N VAL A 132 28.16 -6.36 17.82
CA VAL A 132 26.87 -5.65 17.84
C VAL A 132 25.82 -6.38 18.69
N HIS A 133 25.83 -7.71 18.68
CA HIS A 133 24.80 -8.52 19.32
C HIS A 133 25.33 -9.43 20.43
N SER A 134 26.65 -9.43 20.69
CA SER A 134 27.31 -10.33 21.65
C SER A 134 27.12 -11.81 21.32
N VAL A 135 26.92 -12.12 20.04
CA VAL A 135 26.75 -13.49 19.53
C VAL A 135 27.73 -13.72 18.39
N TYR A 136 28.59 -14.73 18.52
CA TYR A 136 29.48 -15.16 17.46
C TYR A 136 28.76 -16.18 16.58
N GLY A 137 28.64 -15.90 15.28
CA GLY A 137 27.93 -16.75 14.33
C GLY A 137 27.03 -15.96 13.39
N ASP A 138 25.85 -16.51 13.09
CA ASP A 138 24.87 -15.87 12.21
C ASP A 138 23.79 -15.13 13.00
N CYS A 139 24.05 -13.87 13.34
CA CYS A 139 23.10 -13.06 14.09
C CYS A 139 21.88 -12.62 13.25
N LEU A 140 22.03 -12.39 11.94
CA LEU A 140 20.93 -12.00 11.04
C LEU A 140 19.99 -13.17 10.68
N GLY A 141 20.41 -14.41 10.96
CA GLY A 141 19.58 -15.60 10.82
C GLY A 141 19.27 -15.95 9.36
N GLY A 142 20.20 -16.69 8.73
CA GLY A 142 20.15 -17.15 7.34
C GLY A 142 21.10 -16.40 6.41
N ALA A 143 21.95 -15.52 6.94
CA ALA A 143 22.97 -14.84 6.13
C ALA A 143 24.14 -15.79 5.80
N LEU A 144 24.53 -16.65 6.73
CA LEU A 144 25.57 -17.65 6.49
C LEU A 144 24.96 -18.95 5.95
N VAL A 145 25.23 -19.24 4.68
CA VAL A 145 24.77 -20.49 4.04
C VAL A 145 25.51 -21.67 4.66
N GLY A 146 24.75 -22.59 5.27
CA GLY A 146 25.28 -23.73 6.02
C GLY A 146 26.21 -23.32 7.17
N GLY A 147 26.14 -22.07 7.64
CA GLY A 147 27.05 -21.51 8.65
C GLY A 147 28.46 -21.21 8.16
N ARG A 148 28.75 -21.35 6.85
CA ARG A 148 30.13 -21.33 6.32
C ARG A 148 30.51 -20.02 5.65
N TYR A 149 29.69 -19.52 4.72
CA TYR A 149 30.01 -18.37 3.88
C TYR A 149 28.79 -17.45 3.67
N LEU A 150 29.05 -16.21 3.25
CA LEU A 150 28.04 -15.23 2.86
C LEU A 150 27.77 -15.31 1.35
N ASP A 151 26.58 -15.77 0.97
CA ASP A 151 26.08 -15.64 -0.39
C ASP A 151 25.70 -14.18 -0.70
N MET A 152 25.37 -13.88 -1.97
CA MET A 152 25.07 -12.50 -2.38
C MET A 152 23.88 -11.92 -1.61
N GLN A 153 22.86 -12.71 -1.33
CA GLN A 153 21.69 -12.25 -0.58
C GLN A 153 22.04 -11.93 0.88
N GLY A 154 22.85 -12.78 1.53
CA GLY A 154 23.40 -12.53 2.86
C GLY A 154 24.23 -11.25 2.92
N ARG A 155 25.05 -10.98 1.88
CA ARG A 155 25.81 -9.72 1.77
C ARG A 155 24.88 -8.50 1.64
N TYR A 156 23.82 -8.58 0.83
CA TYR A 156 22.87 -7.48 0.68
C TYR A 156 22.11 -7.19 1.98
N VAL A 157 21.65 -8.21 2.68
CA VAL A 157 20.94 -8.04 3.96
C VAL A 157 21.88 -7.54 5.06
N TRP A 158 23.15 -7.95 5.04
CA TRP A 158 24.16 -7.36 5.91
C TRP A 158 24.41 -5.87 5.61
N ALA A 159 24.50 -5.47 4.34
CA ALA A 159 24.54 -4.05 3.98
C ALA A 159 23.29 -3.30 4.48
N LEU A 160 22.11 -3.91 4.33
CA LEU A 160 20.86 -3.34 4.80
C LEU A 160 20.82 -3.17 6.33
N SER A 161 21.36 -4.12 7.09
CA SER A 161 21.43 -4.03 8.55
C SER A 161 22.40 -2.97 9.05
N LEU A 162 23.39 -2.59 8.23
CA LEU A 162 24.30 -1.48 8.49
C LEU A 162 23.70 -0.11 8.17
N SER A 163 22.50 -0.05 7.59
CA SER A 163 21.81 1.20 7.34
C SER A 163 21.35 1.85 8.66
N LYS A 164 21.71 3.12 8.85
CA LYS A 164 21.32 3.89 10.05
C LYS A 164 19.92 4.45 9.87
N SER A 165 18.90 3.68 10.23
CA SER A 165 17.52 4.15 10.17
C SER A 165 17.05 4.75 11.51
N PRO A 166 16.42 5.95 11.51
CA PRO A 166 15.90 6.58 12.72
C PRO A 166 14.78 5.76 13.40
N VAL A 167 14.12 4.85 12.68
CA VAL A 167 13.01 4.04 13.21
C VAL A 167 13.48 2.90 14.11
N LEU A 168 14.72 2.43 13.96
CA LEU A 168 15.23 1.27 14.70
C LEU A 168 15.25 1.54 16.21
N GLU A 169 15.65 2.75 16.61
CA GLU A 169 15.65 3.16 18.01
C GLU A 169 14.21 3.29 18.57
N GLU A 170 13.28 3.78 17.76
CA GLU A 170 11.86 3.85 18.17
C GLU A 170 11.24 2.45 18.30
N MET A 171 11.59 1.51 17.42
CA MET A 171 11.18 0.09 17.52
C MET A 171 11.74 -0.56 18.78
N LYS A 172 13.02 -0.30 19.10
CA LYS A 172 13.67 -0.77 20.33
C LYS A 172 12.94 -0.24 21.57
N GLN A 173 12.58 1.03 21.57
CA GLN A 173 11.79 1.64 22.65
C GLN A 173 10.36 1.08 22.74
N ALA A 174 9.76 0.67 21.61
CA ALA A 174 8.42 0.10 21.59
C ALA A 174 8.37 -1.32 22.17
N LEU A 175 9.36 -2.15 21.84
CA LEU A 175 9.33 -3.60 22.06
C LEU A 175 10.29 -4.10 23.17
N GLY A 176 11.24 -3.26 23.58
CA GLY A 176 12.32 -3.68 24.49
C GLY A 176 13.40 -4.48 23.76
N GLU A 177 14.55 -4.65 24.40
CA GLU A 177 15.68 -5.40 23.84
C GLU A 177 15.59 -6.88 24.27
N THR A 178 14.87 -7.70 23.50
CA THR A 178 14.77 -9.16 23.70
C THR A 178 15.29 -9.93 22.49
N VAL A 179 15.47 -11.24 22.65
CA VAL A 179 15.85 -12.13 21.54
C VAL A 179 14.73 -12.17 20.47
N GLU A 180 13.46 -12.17 20.87
CA GLU A 180 12.35 -12.10 19.90
C GLU A 180 12.35 -10.77 19.12
N PHE A 181 12.71 -9.66 19.78
CA PHE A 181 12.83 -8.36 19.11
C PHE A 181 13.93 -8.38 18.03
N ARG A 182 15.10 -8.95 18.32
CA ARG A 182 16.19 -9.07 17.33
C ARG A 182 15.74 -9.92 16.13
N ALA A 183 15.08 -11.05 16.40
CA ALA A 183 14.54 -11.90 15.34
C ALA A 183 13.51 -11.16 14.47
N LEU A 184 12.66 -10.31 15.08
CA LEU A 184 11.69 -9.48 14.36
C LEU A 184 12.36 -8.46 13.43
N ILE A 185 13.39 -7.74 13.92
CA ILE A 185 14.13 -6.77 13.10
C ILE A 185 14.81 -7.46 11.92
N HIS A 186 15.47 -8.59 12.17
CA HIS A 186 16.13 -9.33 11.10
C HIS A 186 15.11 -9.89 10.10
N ALA A 187 13.96 -10.39 10.56
CA ALA A 187 12.89 -10.82 9.69
C ALA A 187 12.36 -9.65 8.84
N ALA A 188 12.21 -8.45 9.40
CA ALA A 188 11.82 -7.26 8.65
C ALA A 188 12.86 -6.89 7.57
N LEU A 189 14.16 -6.97 7.88
CA LEU A 189 15.25 -6.72 6.92
C LEU A 189 15.25 -7.74 5.78
N TRP A 190 15.07 -9.03 6.10
CA TRP A 190 14.92 -10.08 5.09
C TRP A 190 13.66 -9.88 4.24
N THR A 191 12.54 -9.53 4.86
CA THR A 191 11.30 -9.21 4.14
C THR A 191 11.49 -8.04 3.19
N LEU A 192 12.13 -6.95 3.63
CA LEU A 192 12.43 -5.79 2.81
C LEU A 192 13.39 -6.13 1.67
N GLY A 193 14.52 -6.79 1.96
CA GLY A 193 15.52 -7.17 0.96
C GLY A 193 14.93 -8.09 -0.12
N SER A 194 14.17 -9.11 0.28
CA SER A 194 13.50 -10.02 -0.65
C SER A 194 12.44 -9.31 -1.49
N MET A 195 11.62 -8.45 -0.90
CA MET A 195 10.63 -7.66 -1.63
C MET A 195 11.27 -6.76 -2.69
N LEU A 196 12.31 -6.01 -2.30
CA LEU A 196 13.03 -5.11 -3.21
C LEU A 196 13.75 -5.88 -4.32
N LEU A 197 14.32 -7.05 -4.00
CA LEU A 197 14.89 -7.95 -4.98
C LEU A 197 13.84 -8.39 -6.00
N ILE A 198 12.66 -8.83 -5.55
CA ILE A 198 11.58 -9.24 -6.46
C ILE A 198 11.15 -8.08 -7.36
N LEU A 199 10.94 -6.89 -6.80
CA LEU A 199 10.54 -5.69 -7.56
C LEU A 199 11.62 -5.21 -8.55
N ALA A 200 12.89 -5.44 -8.23
CA ALA A 200 14.00 -5.07 -9.11
C ALA A 200 14.15 -6.03 -10.30
N LEU A 201 13.94 -7.33 -10.07
CA LEU A 201 14.20 -8.38 -11.06
C LEU A 201 12.97 -8.71 -11.91
N ASN A 202 11.79 -8.69 -11.32
CA ASN A 202 10.58 -9.18 -11.97
C ASN A 202 9.77 -7.98 -12.49
N PRO A 203 9.36 -7.99 -13.77
CA PRO A 203 8.46 -6.97 -14.29
C PRO A 203 7.09 -7.03 -13.61
N VAL A 204 6.72 -8.22 -13.10
CA VAL A 204 5.46 -8.50 -12.43
C VAL A 204 5.77 -9.22 -11.12
N ALA A 205 5.33 -8.67 -10.00
CA ALA A 205 5.60 -9.26 -8.69
C ALA A 205 4.41 -10.12 -8.16
N PRO A 206 4.67 -11.18 -7.38
CA PRO A 206 3.63 -12.04 -6.79
C PRO A 206 2.68 -11.28 -5.87
N ALA A 207 1.49 -11.84 -5.63
CA ALA A 207 0.39 -11.22 -4.89
C ALA A 207 0.77 -10.56 -3.55
N LEU A 208 1.64 -11.17 -2.73
CA LEU A 208 2.07 -10.54 -1.48
C LEU A 208 2.95 -9.30 -1.73
N VAL A 209 3.93 -9.39 -2.63
CA VAL A 209 4.76 -8.22 -2.99
C VAL A 209 3.89 -7.14 -3.61
N ALA A 210 2.91 -7.52 -4.42
CA ALA A 210 1.95 -6.59 -5.00
C ALA A 210 1.11 -5.89 -3.94
N ALA A 211 0.53 -6.63 -2.99
CA ALA A 211 -0.24 -6.06 -1.89
C ALA A 211 0.60 -5.12 -1.00
N VAL A 212 1.82 -5.53 -0.64
CA VAL A 212 2.74 -4.69 0.16
C VAL A 212 3.18 -3.46 -0.64
N GLY A 213 3.46 -3.61 -1.94
CA GLY A 213 3.82 -2.51 -2.84
C GLY A 213 2.71 -1.47 -2.98
N VAL A 214 1.46 -1.90 -3.16
CA VAL A 214 0.28 -1.02 -3.15
C VAL A 214 0.13 -0.35 -1.78
N GLY A 215 0.30 -1.10 -0.69
CA GLY A 215 0.32 -0.54 0.66
C GLY A 215 1.38 0.56 0.82
N MET A 216 2.60 0.35 0.30
CA MET A 216 3.66 1.36 0.32
C MET A 216 3.29 2.60 -0.50
N ILE A 217 2.72 2.43 -1.70
CA ILE A 217 2.27 3.56 -2.52
C ILE A 217 1.28 4.43 -1.75
N LEU A 218 0.35 3.80 -1.03
CA LEU A 218 -0.69 4.50 -0.30
C LEU A 218 -0.23 5.12 1.04
N TYR A 219 0.71 4.48 1.75
CA TYR A 219 1.19 4.96 3.05
C TYR A 219 2.41 5.88 2.97
N VAL A 220 3.36 5.56 2.09
CA VAL A 220 4.65 6.29 1.98
C VAL A 220 4.82 7.03 0.66
N GLY A 221 3.94 6.80 -0.31
CA GLY A 221 3.95 7.47 -1.60
C GLY A 221 4.75 6.73 -2.68
N TYR A 222 4.34 6.93 -3.94
CA TYR A 222 5.01 6.37 -5.13
C TYR A 222 6.49 6.75 -5.21
N GLY A 223 6.82 8.02 -4.94
CA GLY A 223 8.19 8.53 -5.01
C GLY A 223 9.14 7.77 -4.08
N THR A 224 8.69 7.47 -2.86
CA THR A 224 9.46 6.72 -1.86
C THR A 224 9.68 5.28 -2.30
N LEU A 225 8.64 4.57 -2.78
CA LEU A 225 8.78 3.20 -3.28
C LEU A 225 9.78 3.13 -4.44
N ARG A 226 9.66 4.03 -5.43
CA ARG A 226 10.57 4.10 -6.57
C ARG A 226 12.01 4.37 -6.13
N ASN A 227 12.21 5.34 -5.23
CA ASN A 227 13.54 5.67 -4.71
C ASN A 227 14.15 4.49 -3.94
N LEU A 228 13.33 3.70 -3.22
CA LEU A 228 13.79 2.48 -2.55
C LEU A 228 14.24 1.41 -3.54
N VAL A 229 13.48 1.17 -4.60
CA VAL A 229 13.86 0.19 -5.64
C VAL A 229 15.12 0.63 -6.37
N THR A 230 15.24 1.91 -6.75
CA THR A 230 16.45 2.44 -7.38
C THR A 230 17.66 2.38 -6.46
N GLY A 231 17.51 2.79 -5.19
CA GLY A 231 18.59 2.69 -4.22
C GLY A 231 18.98 1.25 -3.88
N TRP A 232 18.04 0.31 -3.96
CA TRP A 232 18.34 -1.11 -3.81
C TRP A 232 19.21 -1.63 -4.95
N LEU A 233 18.93 -1.22 -6.19
CA LEU A 233 19.78 -1.55 -7.34
C LEU A 233 21.21 -1.00 -7.16
N GLU A 234 21.34 0.23 -6.66
CA GLU A 234 22.65 0.83 -6.35
C GLU A 234 23.38 0.10 -5.21
N LEU A 235 22.66 -0.31 -4.16
CA LEU A 235 23.21 -1.12 -3.07
C LEU A 235 23.69 -2.48 -3.58
N MET A 236 22.90 -3.16 -4.41
CA MET A 236 23.28 -4.47 -4.97
C MET A 236 24.55 -4.37 -5.81
N GLU A 237 24.65 -3.37 -6.69
CA GLU A 237 25.85 -3.18 -7.50
C GLU A 237 27.07 -2.81 -6.65
N GLY A 238 26.88 -1.94 -5.63
CA GLY A 238 27.94 -1.59 -4.69
C GLY A 238 28.46 -2.78 -3.88
N VAL A 239 27.57 -3.65 -3.40
CA VAL A 239 27.93 -4.85 -2.62
C VAL A 239 28.56 -5.92 -3.51
N LYS A 240 28.12 -6.05 -4.76
CA LYS A 240 28.72 -6.97 -5.74
C LYS A 240 30.18 -6.64 -6.03
N GLY A 241 30.53 -5.36 -6.09
CA GLY A 241 31.92 -4.93 -6.25
C GLY A 241 32.74 -4.91 -4.95
N ALA A 242 32.10 -5.13 -3.79
CA ALA A 242 32.76 -4.99 -2.49
C ALA A 242 33.56 -6.25 -2.12
N THR A 243 34.82 -6.03 -1.72
CA THR A 243 35.72 -7.07 -1.17
C THR A 243 36.04 -6.84 0.31
N THR A 244 35.55 -5.73 0.89
CA THR A 244 35.83 -5.31 2.27
C THR A 244 34.56 -4.97 3.04
N PHE A 245 34.66 -4.99 4.38
CA PHE A 245 33.56 -4.59 5.27
C PHE A 245 33.19 -3.11 5.08
N GLU A 246 34.18 -2.26 4.89
CA GLU A 246 34.03 -0.81 4.76
C GLU A 246 33.18 -0.44 3.54
N GLN A 247 33.41 -1.12 2.41
CA GLN A 247 32.63 -0.94 1.18
C GLN A 247 31.17 -1.38 1.36
N ILE A 248 30.93 -2.53 2.03
CA ILE A 248 29.56 -3.01 2.33
C ILE A 248 28.85 -2.02 3.27
N ARG A 249 29.53 -1.55 4.31
CA ARG A 249 29.00 -0.54 5.24
C ARG A 249 28.65 0.75 4.51
N GLU A 250 29.52 1.24 3.64
CA GLU A 250 29.27 2.46 2.87
C GLU A 250 28.06 2.33 1.94
N ALA A 251 27.88 1.19 1.28
CA ALA A 251 26.69 0.91 0.48
C ALA A 251 25.41 0.92 1.36
N GLY A 252 25.46 0.30 2.53
CA GLY A 252 24.36 0.30 3.51
C GLY A 252 24.01 1.69 4.04
N GLU A 253 25.02 2.49 4.40
CA GLU A 253 24.85 3.85 4.89
C GLU A 253 24.27 4.79 3.84
N ARG A 254 24.63 4.62 2.55
CA ARG A 254 24.01 5.37 1.44
C ARG A 254 22.53 5.01 1.29
N PHE A 255 22.21 3.72 1.31
CA PHE A 255 20.81 3.26 1.23
C PHE A 255 19.95 3.78 2.38
N GLY A 256 20.49 3.79 3.61
CA GLY A 256 19.77 4.30 4.79
C GLY A 256 19.33 5.76 4.73
N ARG A 257 19.94 6.58 3.85
CA ARG A 257 19.59 8.01 3.69
C ARG A 257 18.37 8.24 2.79
N ILE A 258 17.85 7.20 2.14
CA ILE A 258 16.76 7.32 1.16
C ILE A 258 15.41 7.63 1.83
N ILE A 259 15.16 7.04 3.01
CA ILE A 259 13.86 7.15 3.68
C ILE A 259 13.93 8.24 4.75
N GLY A 260 13.01 9.22 4.67
CA GLY A 260 12.80 10.22 5.72
C GLY A 260 12.15 9.62 6.97
N ARG A 261 12.30 10.30 8.13
CA ARG A 261 11.80 9.83 9.43
C ARG A 261 10.31 9.48 9.42
N GLU A 262 9.48 10.32 8.81
CA GLU A 262 8.03 10.15 8.77
C GLU A 262 7.61 8.88 7.99
N SER A 263 8.17 8.68 6.80
CA SER A 263 7.91 7.48 5.98
C SER A 263 8.48 6.21 6.60
N ALA A 264 9.51 6.31 7.44
CA ALA A 264 10.16 5.15 8.06
C ALA A 264 9.23 4.40 9.02
N ARG A 265 8.37 5.11 9.78
CA ARG A 265 7.39 4.48 10.69
C ARG A 265 6.34 3.69 9.93
N ALA A 266 5.73 4.30 8.92
CA ALA A 266 4.72 3.65 8.10
C ALA A 266 5.32 2.45 7.34
N LEU A 267 6.53 2.59 6.79
CA LEU A 267 7.25 1.47 6.18
C LEU A 267 7.51 0.34 7.17
N ALA A 268 7.99 0.64 8.37
CA ALA A 268 8.26 -0.38 9.39
C ALA A 268 6.97 -1.13 9.78
N LEU A 269 5.84 -0.44 9.93
CA LEU A 269 4.55 -1.09 10.20
C LEU A 269 4.11 -2.02 9.06
N LEU A 270 4.23 -1.57 7.80
CA LEU A 270 3.91 -2.39 6.63
C LEU A 270 4.81 -3.63 6.53
N LEU A 271 6.12 -3.47 6.75
CA LEU A 271 7.06 -4.58 6.71
C LEU A 271 6.77 -5.60 7.80
N VAL A 272 6.57 -5.14 9.05
CA VAL A 272 6.25 -6.04 10.16
C VAL A 272 4.90 -6.74 9.94
N ALA A 273 3.91 -6.04 9.37
CA ALA A 273 2.64 -6.65 9.00
C ALA A 273 2.79 -7.74 7.92
N ALA A 274 3.81 -7.66 7.07
CA ALA A 274 4.11 -8.63 6.01
C ALA A 274 4.96 -9.83 6.48
N ILE A 275 5.65 -9.74 7.63
CA ILE A 275 6.50 -10.84 8.12
C ILE A 275 5.68 -12.11 8.31
N GLY A 276 6.07 -13.17 7.60
CA GLY A 276 5.44 -14.50 7.66
C GLY A 276 3.97 -14.51 7.26
N ALA A 277 3.48 -13.47 6.57
CA ALA A 277 2.07 -13.33 6.19
C ALA A 277 1.81 -13.82 4.76
N THR A 278 0.57 -14.20 4.47
CA THR A 278 0.05 -14.26 3.09
C THR A 278 -0.50 -12.89 2.66
N ALA A 279 -0.80 -12.70 1.37
CA ALA A 279 -1.41 -11.47 0.87
C ALA A 279 -2.73 -11.14 1.60
N GLN A 280 -3.55 -12.15 1.90
CA GLN A 280 -4.82 -12.00 2.61
C GLN A 280 -4.59 -11.64 4.09
N GLN A 281 -3.61 -12.26 4.76
CA GLN A 281 -3.29 -11.94 6.15
C GLN A 281 -2.70 -10.53 6.27
N PHE A 282 -1.84 -10.12 5.34
CA PHE A 282 -1.35 -8.75 5.25
C PHE A 282 -2.52 -7.77 5.07
N ALA A 283 -3.41 -8.03 4.10
CA ALA A 283 -4.58 -7.20 3.85
C ALA A 283 -5.53 -7.09 5.05
N ALA A 284 -5.64 -8.14 5.88
CA ALA A 284 -6.42 -8.10 7.11
C ALA A 284 -5.78 -7.23 8.22
N ARG A 285 -4.45 -7.08 8.21
CA ARG A 285 -3.69 -6.25 9.17
C ARG A 285 -3.67 -4.78 8.78
N VAL A 286 -3.66 -4.45 7.49
CA VAL A 286 -3.55 -3.05 7.02
C VAL A 286 -4.65 -2.12 7.59
N PRO A 287 -5.93 -2.51 7.68
CA PRO A 287 -6.99 -1.70 8.28
C PRO A 287 -6.83 -1.41 9.78
N THR A 288 -5.95 -2.14 10.48
CA THR A 288 -5.69 -1.92 11.91
C THR A 288 -4.53 -0.95 12.14
N LEU A 289 -3.82 -0.56 11.08
CA LEU A 289 -2.68 0.34 11.19
C LEU A 289 -3.13 1.79 11.40
N PRO A 290 -2.35 2.59 12.15
CA PRO A 290 -2.59 4.02 12.28
C PRO A 290 -2.54 4.70 10.91
N GLY A 291 -3.47 5.62 10.66
CA GLY A 291 -3.60 6.31 9.37
C GLY A 291 -4.31 5.51 8.27
N SER A 292 -4.72 4.26 8.54
CA SER A 292 -5.48 3.44 7.57
C SER A 292 -6.78 4.10 7.09
N ALA A 293 -7.42 4.91 7.92
CA ALA A 293 -8.61 5.67 7.57
C ALA A 293 -8.31 6.72 6.47
N GLN A 294 -7.19 7.44 6.60
CA GLN A 294 -6.74 8.40 5.58
C GLN A 294 -6.35 7.67 4.29
N VAL A 295 -5.64 6.55 4.42
CA VAL A 295 -5.23 5.70 3.29
C VAL A 295 -6.42 5.18 2.52
N ALA A 296 -7.50 4.78 3.19
CA ALA A 296 -8.69 4.28 2.52
C ALA A 296 -9.37 5.34 1.65
N ILE A 297 -9.36 6.61 2.11
CA ILE A 297 -9.87 7.74 1.31
C ILE A 297 -8.96 7.98 0.11
N GLN A 298 -7.62 7.97 0.31
CA GLN A 298 -6.67 8.13 -0.79
C GLN A 298 -6.82 7.02 -1.84
N ALA A 299 -6.98 5.77 -1.41
CA ALA A 299 -7.21 4.62 -2.28
C ALA A 299 -8.52 4.74 -3.08
N GLU A 300 -9.58 5.24 -2.44
CA GLU A 300 -10.85 5.54 -3.10
C GLU A 300 -10.69 6.65 -4.15
N ASP A 301 -10.09 7.78 -3.78
CA ASP A 301 -9.99 8.95 -4.68
C ASP A 301 -9.02 8.73 -5.83
N THR A 302 -7.91 8.04 -5.57
CA THR A 302 -6.86 7.79 -6.58
C THR A 302 -7.17 6.58 -7.43
N ALA A 303 -7.58 5.46 -6.83
CA ALA A 303 -7.57 4.16 -7.48
C ALA A 303 -8.94 3.47 -7.53
N ARG A 304 -9.96 3.98 -6.81
CA ARG A 304 -11.25 3.29 -6.60
C ARG A 304 -11.04 1.85 -6.11
N ILE A 305 -9.99 1.63 -5.31
CA ILE A 305 -9.66 0.33 -4.72
C ILE A 305 -10.14 0.36 -3.28
N SER A 306 -10.87 -0.66 -2.86
CA SER A 306 -11.19 -0.84 -1.46
C SER A 306 -9.93 -1.27 -0.71
N LEU A 307 -9.50 -0.53 0.32
CA LEU A 307 -8.33 -0.92 1.11
C LEU A 307 -8.49 -2.30 1.75
N THR A 308 -9.73 -2.68 2.09
CA THR A 308 -10.04 -4.01 2.64
C THR A 308 -9.89 -5.13 1.61
N ALA A 309 -9.84 -4.80 0.31
CA ALA A 309 -9.65 -5.73 -0.79
C ALA A 309 -8.20 -5.79 -1.29
N LEU A 310 -7.22 -5.25 -0.55
CA LEU A 310 -5.79 -5.38 -0.87
C LEU A 310 -5.35 -6.84 -1.08
N GLY A 311 -6.00 -7.80 -0.43
CA GLY A 311 -5.69 -9.23 -0.58
C GLY A 311 -6.12 -9.83 -1.93
N ALA A 312 -6.88 -9.06 -2.72
CA ALA A 312 -7.28 -9.41 -4.08
C ALA A 312 -6.40 -8.73 -5.15
N VAL A 313 -5.32 -8.06 -4.72
CA VAL A 313 -4.24 -7.61 -5.62
C VAL A 313 -3.44 -8.84 -6.04
N GLU A 314 -3.40 -9.09 -7.34
CA GLU A 314 -2.67 -10.22 -7.91
C GLU A 314 -1.26 -9.81 -8.29
N GLU A 315 -1.11 -8.63 -8.89
CA GLU A 315 0.13 -8.22 -9.54
C GLU A 315 0.36 -6.71 -9.45
N ILE A 316 1.63 -6.32 -9.43
CA ILE A 316 2.09 -4.94 -9.55
C ILE A 316 3.23 -4.87 -10.57
N ALA A 317 3.22 -3.84 -11.41
CA ALA A 317 4.36 -3.50 -12.26
C ALA A 317 4.69 -2.01 -12.13
N LEU A 318 5.98 -1.73 -11.92
CA LEU A 318 6.54 -0.38 -11.84
C LEU A 318 6.95 0.08 -13.25
N THR A 319 6.40 1.20 -13.72
CA THR A 319 6.71 1.77 -15.04
C THR A 319 7.28 3.17 -14.91
N ALA A 320 7.74 3.75 -16.03
CA ALA A 320 8.21 5.13 -16.08
C ALA A 320 7.07 6.15 -15.82
N GLU A 321 5.84 5.78 -16.19
CA GLU A 321 4.66 6.64 -16.12
C GLU A 321 3.88 6.49 -14.80
N GLY A 322 4.14 5.42 -14.03
CA GLY A 322 3.47 5.15 -12.78
C GLY A 322 3.53 3.69 -12.36
N VAL A 323 2.40 3.15 -11.93
CA VAL A 323 2.25 1.76 -11.46
C VAL A 323 0.99 1.18 -12.07
N SER A 324 1.09 -0.02 -12.65
CA SER A 324 -0.09 -0.82 -13.00
C SER A 324 -0.31 -1.90 -11.96
N VAL A 325 -1.52 -1.99 -11.44
CA VAL A 325 -1.94 -2.95 -10.44
C VAL A 325 -3.06 -3.81 -11.02
N THR A 326 -2.87 -5.13 -11.07
CA THR A 326 -3.93 -6.06 -11.46
C THR A 326 -4.67 -6.51 -10.20
N VAL A 327 -5.99 -6.30 -10.19
CA VAL A 327 -6.87 -6.67 -9.07
C VAL A 327 -8.09 -7.43 -9.58
N ALA A 328 -8.68 -8.26 -8.72
CA ALA A 328 -10.02 -8.81 -8.99
C ALA A 328 -11.04 -7.67 -9.12
N ALA A 329 -11.98 -7.76 -10.06
CA ALA A 329 -12.99 -6.71 -10.27
C ALA A 329 -13.87 -6.48 -9.02
N THR A 330 -14.03 -7.50 -8.18
CA THR A 330 -14.73 -7.42 -6.89
C THR A 330 -14.01 -6.58 -5.84
N ALA A 331 -12.72 -6.29 -6.03
CA ALA A 331 -11.92 -5.44 -5.15
C ALA A 331 -12.16 -3.94 -5.38
N MET A 332 -12.78 -3.59 -6.51
CA MET A 332 -13.08 -2.21 -6.87
C MET A 332 -14.26 -1.69 -6.05
N THR A 333 -14.16 -0.45 -5.59
CA THR A 333 -15.27 0.25 -4.95
C THR A 333 -16.29 0.57 -6.04
N MET A 334 -17.47 -0.05 -5.95
CA MET A 334 -18.55 0.02 -6.95
C MET A 334 -18.71 1.45 -7.47
N GLY A 335 -18.26 1.64 -8.70
CA GLY A 335 -18.08 2.98 -9.27
C GLY A 335 -18.03 3.03 -10.78
N THR A 336 -18.40 1.97 -11.51
CA THR A 336 -18.65 1.99 -12.96
C THR A 336 -19.40 0.72 -13.40
N ARG A 337 -20.69 0.57 -13.06
CA ARG A 337 -21.60 0.01 -14.07
C ARG A 337 -21.84 1.11 -15.10
N GLY A 338 -20.86 1.28 -15.99
CA GLY A 338 -21.05 2.00 -17.25
C GLY A 338 -22.01 1.20 -18.11
N GLY A 339 -23.29 1.50 -17.97
CA GLY A 339 -24.37 0.86 -18.72
C GLY A 339 -25.69 1.36 -18.16
N GLY A 340 -26.42 2.14 -18.96
CA GLY A 340 -27.70 2.74 -18.61
C GLY A 340 -28.77 1.68 -18.33
N GLY A 341 -28.68 1.03 -17.17
CA GLY A 341 -29.77 0.29 -16.58
C GLY A 341 -30.71 1.29 -15.93
N LYS A 342 -31.82 1.58 -16.60
CA LYS A 342 -33.06 2.05 -15.96
C LYS A 342 -33.62 0.93 -15.05
N GLY A 343 -32.81 0.45 -14.10
CA GLY A 343 -33.29 -0.39 -13.00
C GLY A 343 -33.83 0.55 -11.93
N PRO A 344 -35.05 0.34 -11.39
CA PRO A 344 -35.57 1.23 -10.37
C PRO A 344 -34.69 1.15 -9.11
N CYS A 345 -34.24 2.29 -8.56
CA CYS A 345 -33.75 2.37 -7.17
C CYS A 345 -34.97 2.16 -6.22
N ILE A 346 -35.61 0.99 -6.29
CA ILE A 346 -36.81 0.60 -5.53
C ILE A 346 -36.45 -0.79 -5.01
N GLU A 347 -36.11 -0.96 -3.73
CA GLU A 347 -37.06 -1.44 -2.72
C GLU A 347 -36.57 -1.15 -1.28
N THR A 348 -35.45 -0.44 -1.08
CA THR A 348 -34.92 -0.14 0.27
C THR A 348 -34.35 1.28 0.36
N HIS A 349 -34.71 2.02 1.41
CA HIS A 349 -34.23 3.38 1.62
C HIS A 349 -32.75 3.37 2.05
N HIS A 350 -31.89 3.99 1.26
CA HIS A 350 -30.51 4.23 1.62
C HIS A 350 -30.39 5.56 2.37
N ILE A 351 -29.80 5.55 3.57
CA ILE A 351 -29.61 6.74 4.40
C ILE A 351 -28.70 7.74 3.67
N ALA A 352 -27.51 7.28 3.28
CA ALA A 352 -26.61 7.97 2.37
C ALA A 352 -26.85 7.51 0.92
N THR A 353 -27.13 8.45 0.02
CA THR A 353 -27.58 8.12 -1.34
C THR A 353 -26.50 7.47 -2.21
N ILE A 354 -26.90 6.41 -2.93
CA ILE A 354 -26.09 5.74 -3.96
C ILE A 354 -26.44 6.16 -5.38
N CYS A 355 -27.52 6.93 -5.58
CA CYS A 355 -28.08 7.26 -6.90
C CYS A 355 -27.87 8.75 -7.28
N ASN A 356 -26.80 9.43 -6.81
CA ASN A 356 -26.46 10.82 -7.16
C ASN A 356 -24.95 11.06 -7.41
N ASP A 357 -24.42 10.43 -8.46
CA ASP A 357 -23.01 10.59 -8.86
C ASP A 357 -22.71 11.84 -9.70
N LYS A 358 -23.71 12.42 -10.38
CA LYS A 358 -23.50 13.47 -11.38
C LYS A 358 -24.28 14.75 -11.12
N SER A 359 -25.47 14.67 -10.53
CA SER A 359 -26.41 15.80 -10.50
C SER A 359 -26.07 16.80 -9.40
N THR A 360 -26.05 18.08 -9.76
CA THR A 360 -25.87 19.20 -8.84
C THR A 360 -27.20 19.83 -8.41
N ALA A 361 -28.33 19.38 -8.96
CA ALA A 361 -29.65 20.06 -8.83
C ALA A 361 -30.22 20.18 -7.41
N ARG A 362 -29.59 19.55 -6.41
CA ARG A 362 -30.01 19.53 -5.00
C ARG A 362 -28.81 19.57 -4.05
N GLY A 363 -27.80 20.38 -4.38
CA GLY A 363 -26.54 20.47 -3.62
C GLY A 363 -25.49 19.39 -3.91
N GLY A 364 -25.79 18.49 -4.84
CA GLY A 364 -24.93 17.34 -5.19
C GLY A 364 -23.72 17.70 -6.07
N PRO A 365 -22.99 16.69 -6.60
CA PRO A 365 -23.26 15.26 -6.48
C PRO A 365 -22.96 14.76 -5.06
N TRP A 366 -23.92 14.05 -4.46
CA TRP A 366 -23.84 13.60 -3.07
C TRP A 366 -23.17 12.24 -2.91
N THR A 367 -23.38 11.32 -3.85
CA THR A 367 -22.82 9.97 -3.78
C THR A 367 -21.28 9.95 -3.65
N PRO A 368 -20.51 10.78 -4.40
CA PRO A 368 -19.06 10.85 -4.22
C PRO A 368 -18.64 11.37 -2.84
N ARG A 369 -19.43 12.26 -2.23
CA ARG A 369 -19.15 12.80 -0.88
C ARG A 369 -19.37 11.71 0.18
N PHE A 370 -20.49 11.00 0.11
CA PHE A 370 -20.75 9.87 1.00
C PHE A 370 -19.75 8.73 0.82
N ARG A 371 -19.34 8.45 -0.43
CA ARG A 371 -18.36 7.39 -0.71
C ARG A 371 -17.03 7.64 0.02
N ARG A 372 -16.56 8.89 0.12
CA ARG A 372 -15.37 9.23 0.93
C ARG A 372 -15.54 8.95 2.43
N ILE A 373 -16.72 9.22 2.99
CA ILE A 373 -17.01 8.94 4.41
C ILE A 373 -17.02 7.42 4.65
N PHE A 374 -17.67 6.66 3.77
CA PHE A 374 -17.73 5.20 3.86
C PHE A 374 -16.36 4.54 3.62
N ALA A 375 -15.57 5.06 2.68
CA ALA A 375 -14.20 4.62 2.44
C ALA A 375 -13.33 4.79 3.70
N ARG A 376 -13.45 5.90 4.44
CA ARG A 376 -12.76 6.12 5.73
C ARG A 376 -13.03 4.99 6.74
N ALA A 377 -14.21 4.40 6.71
CA ALA A 377 -14.65 3.26 7.53
C ALA A 377 -14.41 1.89 6.86
N GLY A 378 -13.77 1.85 5.68
CA GLY A 378 -13.60 0.64 4.88
C GLY A 378 -14.93 -0.05 4.60
N MET A 379 -15.99 0.72 4.36
CA MET A 379 -17.35 0.29 4.03
C MET A 379 -17.71 0.78 2.63
N THR A 380 -18.71 0.16 2.00
CA THR A 380 -19.30 0.64 0.74
C THR A 380 -20.69 1.22 1.02
N LEU A 381 -21.22 2.04 0.10
CA LEU A 381 -22.56 2.59 0.28
C LEU A 381 -23.68 1.53 0.19
N ASP A 382 -23.35 0.34 -0.33
CA ASP A 382 -24.27 -0.80 -0.37
C ASP A 382 -24.35 -1.56 0.96
N ASP A 383 -23.51 -1.22 1.95
CA ASP A 383 -23.47 -1.88 3.26
C ASP A 383 -24.87 -1.91 3.90
N PRO A 384 -25.29 -3.04 4.49
CA PRO A 384 -26.59 -3.15 5.15
C PRO A 384 -26.85 -2.07 6.21
N ALA A 385 -25.81 -1.57 6.88
CA ALA A 385 -25.95 -0.49 7.85
C ALA A 385 -26.42 0.83 7.23
N ASN A 386 -26.24 1.02 5.91
CA ASN A 386 -26.73 2.19 5.19
C ASN A 386 -28.19 2.03 4.73
N ARG A 387 -28.87 0.94 5.08
CA ARG A 387 -30.23 0.64 4.64
C ARG A 387 -31.19 0.68 5.81
N THR A 388 -32.37 1.26 5.59
CA THR A 388 -33.46 1.25 6.56
C THR A 388 -34.78 0.88 5.87
N PRO A 389 -35.61 -0.01 6.44
CA PRO A 389 -36.96 -0.23 5.97
C PRO A 389 -37.81 1.03 6.22
N LEU A 390 -38.35 1.62 5.15
CA LEU A 390 -39.23 2.79 5.25
C LEU A 390 -40.43 2.62 4.30
N PRO A 391 -41.64 2.34 4.84
CA PRO A 391 -42.86 2.29 4.04
C PRO A 391 -43.18 3.68 3.45
N GLY A 392 -43.59 3.73 2.18
CA GLY A 392 -44.01 4.99 1.55
C GLY A 392 -42.87 5.96 1.22
N HIS A 393 -41.65 5.48 1.05
CA HIS A 393 -40.51 6.28 0.61
C HIS A 393 -40.69 6.81 -0.82
N TYR A 394 -40.53 8.12 -1.00
CA TYR A 394 -40.46 8.78 -2.30
C TYR A 394 -39.14 9.53 -2.46
N GLY A 395 -38.38 9.17 -3.50
CA GLY A 395 -37.21 9.90 -3.95
C GLY A 395 -37.54 10.79 -5.15
N PRO A 396 -36.72 11.82 -5.45
CA PRO A 396 -35.44 12.13 -4.83
C PRO A 396 -35.59 13.03 -3.59
N HIS A 397 -34.65 12.99 -2.65
CA HIS A 397 -34.70 13.79 -1.41
C HIS A 397 -34.24 15.24 -1.63
N PRO A 398 -34.62 16.19 -0.76
CA PRO A 398 -34.13 17.58 -0.83
C PRO A 398 -32.66 17.72 -0.40
N GLU A 399 -32.02 18.83 -0.78
CA GLU A 399 -30.64 19.18 -0.39
C GLU A 399 -30.43 19.09 1.13
N ARG A 400 -31.37 19.67 1.91
CA ARG A 400 -31.34 19.66 3.37
C ARG A 400 -31.22 18.26 3.99
N TYR A 401 -31.87 17.25 3.40
CA TYR A 401 -31.76 15.87 3.87
C TYR A 401 -30.33 15.37 3.70
N HIS A 402 -29.76 15.57 2.51
CA HIS A 402 -28.40 15.14 2.21
C HIS A 402 -27.35 15.89 3.02
N GLU A 403 -27.53 17.19 3.27
CA GLU A 403 -26.69 17.99 4.16
C GLU A 403 -26.69 17.44 5.59
N ALA A 404 -27.88 17.24 6.17
CA ALA A 404 -28.00 16.74 7.54
C ALA A 404 -27.37 15.35 7.71
N VAL A 405 -27.62 14.43 6.77
CA VAL A 405 -26.98 13.11 6.77
C VAL A 405 -25.46 13.25 6.60
N HIS A 406 -24.99 14.05 5.65
CA HIS A 406 -23.57 14.23 5.40
C HIS A 406 -22.84 14.83 6.61
N GLU A 407 -23.41 15.87 7.23
CA GLU A 407 -22.87 16.51 8.42
C GLU A 407 -22.77 15.54 9.59
N ALA A 408 -23.84 14.78 9.87
CA ALA A 408 -23.86 13.79 10.94
C ALA A 408 -22.81 12.68 10.73
N LEU A 409 -22.73 12.12 9.52
CA LEU A 409 -21.78 11.05 9.21
C LEU A 409 -20.33 11.55 9.13
N ASN A 410 -20.09 12.75 8.61
CA ASN A 410 -18.74 13.31 8.51
C ASN A 410 -18.22 13.72 9.89
N SER A 411 -19.05 14.33 10.73
CA SER A 411 -18.67 14.75 12.08
C SER A 411 -18.39 13.56 12.99
N SER A 412 -19.22 12.51 12.93
CA SER A 412 -19.01 11.29 13.72
C SER A 412 -17.73 10.55 13.34
N THR A 413 -17.23 10.72 12.12
CA THR A 413 -16.01 10.06 11.64
C THR A 413 -14.83 11.01 11.49
N ALA A 414 -14.92 12.26 11.96
CA ALA A 414 -13.90 13.28 11.73
C ALA A 414 -12.59 13.02 12.49
N THR A 415 -12.68 12.40 13.67
CA THR A 415 -11.55 12.25 14.60
C THR A 415 -10.94 10.85 14.62
N CYS A 416 -11.59 9.86 14.01
CA CYS A 416 -11.11 8.50 14.01
C CYS A 416 -9.81 8.35 13.20
N ARG A 417 -8.89 7.51 13.69
CA ARG A 417 -7.53 7.36 13.14
C ARG A 417 -7.32 6.05 12.37
N SER A 418 -8.15 5.05 12.62
CA SER A 418 -8.11 3.74 11.95
C SER A 418 -9.45 3.36 11.32
N ILE A 419 -9.42 2.51 10.28
CA ILE A 419 -10.65 2.01 9.65
C ILE A 419 -11.58 1.35 10.68
N MET A 420 -11.03 0.58 11.63
CA MET A 420 -11.83 -0.12 12.63
C MET A 420 -12.60 0.84 13.54
N GLU A 421 -11.93 1.90 14.00
CA GLU A 421 -12.54 2.94 14.82
C GLU A 421 -13.59 3.71 14.00
N CYS A 422 -13.24 4.16 12.79
CA CYS A 422 -14.16 4.86 11.91
C CYS A 422 -15.40 4.03 11.58
N ARG A 423 -15.24 2.71 11.40
CA ARG A 423 -16.35 1.78 11.16
C ARG A 423 -17.28 1.69 12.36
N ALA A 424 -16.76 1.61 13.58
CA ALA A 424 -17.58 1.59 14.78
C ALA A 424 -18.40 2.88 14.91
N MET A 425 -17.75 4.04 14.74
CA MET A 425 -18.39 5.35 14.83
C MET A 425 -19.43 5.56 13.70
N LEU A 426 -19.10 5.17 12.47
CA LEU A 426 -20.00 5.32 11.32
C LEU A 426 -21.26 4.47 11.47
N LYS A 427 -21.11 3.22 11.95
CA LYS A 427 -22.26 2.33 12.19
C LYS A 427 -23.19 2.87 13.26
N GLU A 428 -22.67 3.44 14.34
CA GLU A 428 -23.51 4.05 15.37
C GLU A 428 -24.23 5.30 14.83
N ALA A 429 -23.54 6.15 14.06
CA ALA A 429 -24.17 7.31 13.44
C ALA A 429 -25.28 6.92 12.44
N LEU A 430 -25.05 5.89 11.61
CA LEU A 430 -26.07 5.36 10.70
C LEU A 430 -27.29 4.81 11.46
N LYS A 431 -27.08 4.14 12.59
CA LYS A 431 -28.15 3.63 13.45
C LYS A 431 -28.99 4.76 14.06
N GLU A 432 -28.35 5.83 14.53
CA GLU A 432 -29.09 7.00 15.04
C GLU A 432 -29.85 7.75 13.95
N LEU A 433 -29.26 7.89 12.75
CA LEU A 433 -29.97 8.45 11.59
C LEU A 433 -31.15 7.57 11.18
N ALA A 434 -30.98 6.25 11.14
CA ALA A 434 -32.05 5.30 10.84
C ALA A 434 -33.22 5.47 11.81
N LYS A 435 -32.93 5.63 13.11
CA LYS A 435 -33.94 5.89 14.14
C LYS A 435 -34.67 7.20 13.89
N GLN A 436 -33.96 8.28 13.58
CA GLN A 436 -34.59 9.56 13.27
C GLN A 436 -35.48 9.46 12.03
N ILE A 437 -34.99 8.87 10.94
CA ILE A 437 -35.73 8.66 9.69
C ILE A 437 -37.00 7.82 9.92
N ALA A 438 -36.93 6.79 10.75
CA ALA A 438 -38.07 5.91 11.04
C ALA A 438 -39.08 6.51 12.02
N THR A 439 -38.71 7.54 12.79
CA THR A 439 -39.58 8.13 13.82
C THR A 439 -40.44 9.25 13.21
N PRO A 440 -41.79 9.10 13.17
CA PRO A 440 -42.67 10.14 12.65
C PRO A 440 -42.49 11.47 13.36
N GLY A 441 -42.45 12.56 12.58
CA GLY A 441 -42.39 13.92 13.12
C GLY A 441 -40.98 14.47 13.33
N THR A 442 -39.92 13.66 13.23
CA THR A 442 -38.55 14.19 13.17
C THR A 442 -38.30 14.95 11.87
N GLU A 443 -37.31 15.84 11.85
CA GLU A 443 -36.92 16.56 10.64
C GLU A 443 -36.60 15.60 9.48
N LEU A 444 -35.74 14.60 9.72
CA LEU A 444 -35.34 13.65 8.69
C LEU A 444 -36.51 12.82 8.16
N ASN A 445 -37.42 12.37 9.02
CA ASN A 445 -38.63 11.65 8.60
C ASN A 445 -39.52 12.53 7.70
N GLN A 446 -39.73 13.79 8.08
CA GLN A 446 -40.53 14.71 7.28
C GLN A 446 -39.92 14.96 5.90
N LEU A 447 -38.59 15.06 5.80
CA LEU A 447 -37.88 15.28 4.53
C LEU A 447 -37.94 14.08 3.56
N VAL A 448 -38.20 12.87 4.05
CA VAL A 448 -38.28 11.64 3.23
C VAL A 448 -39.71 11.14 2.98
N VAL A 449 -40.67 11.48 3.84
CA VAL A 449 -42.08 11.06 3.70
C VAL A 449 -42.96 12.15 3.08
N ARG A 450 -42.66 13.45 3.29
CA ARG A 450 -43.45 14.56 2.72
C ARG A 450 -42.84 15.12 1.43
N GLN A 451 -43.01 14.42 0.32
CA GLN A 451 -42.99 15.04 -1.01
C GLN A 451 -44.02 14.38 -1.94
N GLN A 452 -45.27 14.86 -1.87
CA GLN A 452 -46.11 14.99 -3.06
C GLN A 452 -46.19 16.49 -3.39
N PRO A 453 -45.80 16.94 -4.59
CA PRO A 453 -46.38 18.16 -5.12
C PRO A 453 -47.88 17.89 -5.34
N ARG A 454 -48.72 18.85 -4.97
CA ARG A 454 -50.01 18.99 -5.64
C ARG A 454 -49.78 19.41 -7.09
#